data_AF-A0A6G3USN0-F1
#
_entry.id   AF-A0A6G3USN0-F1
#
_cell.length_a   1.000
_cell.length_b   1.000
_cell.length_c   1.000
_cell.angle_alpha   90.00
_cell.angle_beta   90.00
_cell.angle_gamma   90.00
#
_symmetry.space_group_name_H-M   'P 1'
#
loop_
_entity.id
_entity.type
_entity.pdbx_description
1 polymer ?
#
loop_
_entity_poly.entity_id
_entity_poly.type
_entity_poly.pdbx_seq_one_letter_code
_entity_poly.pdbx_strand_id
1 'polypeptide(L)'
;RVTGFPQWDGYPLRDALAARTGLPVALDKDTNAAALGLALGADGPADFAYLHLGTGLGAGLVLGGAVHRGERTGAGEFGHQTVQLDGLRCGCGGRGCLEA
;
A
#
# COMPACT_ATOMS: atom_id res chain seq x y z
N ARG A 1 1.88 13.37 -4.93
CA ARG A 1 1.38 13.30 -6.33
C ARG A 1 0.53 12.04 -6.43
N VAL A 2 -0.78 12.21 -6.60
CA VAL A 2 -1.68 11.08 -6.92
C VAL A 2 -1.62 10.84 -8.42
N THR A 3 -1.16 9.65 -8.83
CA THR A 3 -1.15 9.22 -10.24
C THR A 3 -2.47 8.53 -10.58
N GLY A 4 -2.98 8.70 -11.80
CA GLY A 4 -4.25 8.13 -12.24
C GLY A 4 -5.51 8.92 -11.87
N PHE A 5 -5.56 9.53 -10.68
CA PHE A 5 -6.71 10.34 -10.22
C PHE A 5 -6.28 11.68 -9.62
N PRO A 6 -5.79 12.65 -10.42
CA PRO A 6 -5.21 13.91 -9.93
C PRO A 6 -6.17 14.74 -9.07
N GLN A 7 -7.48 14.62 -9.28
CA GLN A 7 -8.51 15.31 -8.51
C GLN A 7 -8.57 14.88 -7.03
N TRP A 8 -7.87 13.81 -6.65
CA TRP A 8 -7.76 13.37 -5.26
C TRP A 8 -6.56 13.97 -4.55
N ASP A 9 -5.68 14.70 -5.24
CA ASP A 9 -4.52 15.33 -4.61
C ASP A 9 -4.97 16.40 -3.61
N GLY A 10 -4.61 16.21 -2.33
CA GLY A 10 -5.06 17.05 -1.22
C GLY A 10 -6.53 16.87 -0.81
N TYR A 11 -7.29 15.97 -1.44
CA TYR A 11 -8.69 15.75 -1.06
C TYR A 11 -8.78 15.07 0.32
N PRO A 12 -9.55 15.62 1.30
CA PRO A 12 -9.63 15.09 2.66
C PRO A 12 -10.56 13.88 2.74
N LEU A 13 -10.23 12.81 2.01
CA LEU A 13 -11.10 11.65 1.79
C LEU A 13 -11.66 11.04 3.08
N ARG A 14 -10.81 10.84 4.09
CA ARG A 14 -11.20 10.26 5.38
C ARG A 14 -12.29 11.10 6.04
N ASP A 15 -12.06 12.41 6.13
CA ASP A 15 -12.95 13.33 6.85
C ASP A 15 -14.26 13.54 6.06
N ALA A 16 -14.18 13.61 4.73
CA ALA A 16 -15.34 13.66 3.86
C ALA A 16 -16.21 12.39 3.95
N LEU A 17 -15.61 11.20 4.07
CA LEU A 17 -16.35 9.97 4.30
C LEU A 17 -16.97 9.94 5.70
N ALA A 18 -16.22 10.32 6.74
CA ALA A 18 -16.71 10.35 8.11
C ALA A 18 -17.93 11.28 8.27
N ALA A 19 -17.89 12.46 7.64
CA ALA A 19 -19.01 13.40 7.65
C ALA A 19 -20.27 12.85 6.96
N ARG A 20 -20.10 12.05 5.90
CA ARG A 20 -21.23 11.49 5.12
C ARG A 20 -21.84 10.25 5.77
N THR A 21 -21.04 9.44 6.45
CA THR A 21 -21.51 8.19 7.08
C THR A 21 -21.90 8.37 8.54
N GLY A 22 -21.38 9.39 9.21
CA GLY A 22 -21.50 9.54 10.67
C GLY A 22 -20.70 8.49 11.45
N LEU A 23 -19.79 7.77 10.80
CA LEU A 23 -19.02 6.67 11.39
C LEU A 23 -17.51 7.00 11.43
N PRO A 24 -16.75 6.40 12.35
CA PRO A 24 -15.29 6.43 12.29
C PRO A 24 -14.78 5.84 10.97
N VAL A 25 -13.80 6.52 10.34
CA VAL A 25 -13.19 6.09 9.07
C VAL A 25 -11.68 5.95 9.23
N ALA A 26 -11.16 4.79 8.86
CA ALA A 26 -9.74 4.55 8.65
C ALA A 26 -9.46 4.55 7.14
N LEU A 27 -8.35 5.17 6.74
CA LEU A 27 -7.88 5.16 5.35
C LEU A 27 -6.49 4.52 5.32
N ASP A 28 -6.28 3.63 4.35
CA ASP A 28 -5.02 2.90 4.19
C ASP A 28 -4.78 2.56 2.72
N LYS A 29 -3.60 2.03 2.41
CA LYS A 29 -3.29 1.43 1.11
C LYS A 29 -4.14 0.19 0.88
N ASP A 30 -4.49 -0.04 -0.37
CA ASP A 30 -5.22 -1.24 -0.85
C ASP A 30 -4.53 -2.56 -0.41
N THR A 31 -3.22 -2.63 -0.55
CA THR A 31 -2.39 -3.78 -0.16
C THR A 31 -2.36 -4.00 1.35
N ASN A 32 -2.37 -2.92 2.15
CA ASN A 32 -2.52 -3.01 3.60
C ASN A 32 -3.92 -3.49 3.99
N ALA A 33 -4.97 -3.02 3.30
CA ALA A 33 -6.33 -3.47 3.53
C ALA A 33 -6.51 -4.96 3.19
N ALA A 34 -5.91 -5.43 2.10
CA ALA A 34 -5.89 -6.84 1.73
C ALA A 34 -5.13 -7.69 2.78
N ALA A 35 -3.95 -7.23 3.21
CA ALA A 35 -3.18 -7.91 4.25
C ALA A 35 -3.94 -7.95 5.59
N LEU A 36 -4.61 -6.87 5.98
CA LEU A 36 -5.46 -6.85 7.16
C LEU A 36 -6.59 -7.89 7.07
N GLY A 37 -7.24 -8.00 5.92
CA GLY A 37 -8.30 -8.99 5.70
C GLY A 37 -7.80 -10.42 5.92
N LEU A 38 -6.58 -10.74 5.48
CA LEU A 38 -5.95 -12.04 5.72
C LEU A 38 -5.58 -12.25 7.20
N ALA A 39 -5.08 -11.21 7.87
CA ALA A 39 -4.70 -11.27 9.29
C ALA A 39 -5.91 -11.44 10.22
N LEU A 40 -7.08 -10.93 9.84
CA LEU A 40 -8.32 -11.08 10.60
C LEU A 40 -9.02 -12.44 10.35
N GLY A 41 -8.53 -13.24 9.39
CA GLY A 41 -9.01 -14.60 9.17
C GLY A 41 -8.68 -15.52 10.35
N ALA A 42 -9.45 -16.61 10.52
CA ALA A 42 -9.37 -17.50 11.69
C ALA A 42 -7.95 -18.05 11.97
N ASP A 43 -7.13 -18.23 10.93
CA ASP A 43 -5.78 -18.78 11.00
C ASP A 43 -4.72 -17.85 10.36
N GLY A 44 -4.93 -16.53 10.43
CA GLY A 44 -3.97 -15.56 9.90
C GLY A 44 -2.60 -15.66 10.59
N PRO A 45 -1.48 -15.91 9.88
CA PRO A 45 -0.16 -15.95 10.51
C PRO A 45 0.20 -14.59 11.12
N ALA A 46 0.96 -14.61 12.22
CA ALA A 46 1.39 -13.37 12.87
C ALA A 46 2.38 -12.56 12.03
N ASP A 47 3.15 -13.23 11.16
CA ASP A 47 4.15 -12.59 10.30
C ASP A 47 3.97 -13.06 8.86
N PHE A 48 3.63 -12.15 7.95
CA PHE A 48 3.55 -12.43 6.52
C PHE A 48 3.61 -11.17 5.65
N ALA A 49 3.87 -11.38 4.36
CA ALA A 49 3.72 -10.38 3.33
C ALA A 49 2.62 -10.80 2.35
N TYR A 50 1.65 -9.93 2.12
CA TYR A 50 0.74 -10.01 0.99
C TYR A 50 1.39 -9.31 -0.20
N LEU A 51 1.48 -9.99 -1.33
CA LEU A 51 1.97 -9.42 -2.59
C LEU A 51 0.80 -9.30 -3.57
N HIS A 52 0.57 -8.08 -4.05
CA HIS A 52 -0.39 -7.81 -5.12
C HIS A 52 0.33 -7.70 -6.45
N LEU A 53 -0.01 -8.56 -7.41
CA LEU A 53 0.49 -8.52 -8.78
C LEU A 53 -0.71 -8.30 -9.72
N GLY A 54 -0.79 -7.12 -10.31
CA GLY A 54 -1.90 -6.72 -11.17
C GLY A 54 -1.48 -5.63 -12.15
N THR A 55 -2.20 -4.51 -12.16
CA THR A 55 -1.79 -3.32 -12.94
C THR A 55 -0.47 -2.73 -12.45
N GLY A 56 -0.11 -3.01 -11.20
CA GLY A 56 1.20 -2.76 -10.61
C GLY A 56 1.58 -3.87 -9.62
N LEU A 57 2.62 -3.63 -8.85
CA LEU A 57 3.23 -4.49 -7.86
C LEU A 57 3.35 -3.76 -6.52
N GLY A 58 2.58 -4.20 -5.54
CA GLY A 58 2.59 -3.67 -4.19
C GLY A 58 2.62 -4.76 -3.14
N ALA A 59 2.93 -4.38 -1.90
CA ALA A 59 2.91 -5.30 -0.77
C ALA A 59 2.23 -4.69 0.47
N GLY A 60 1.55 -5.55 1.22
CA GLY A 60 1.11 -5.28 2.58
C GLY A 60 1.88 -6.18 3.54
N LEU A 61 2.43 -5.62 4.61
CA LEU A 61 3.21 -6.36 5.60
C LEU A 61 2.40 -6.50 6.89
N VAL A 62 2.35 -7.71 7.43
CA VAL A 62 1.83 -7.97 8.78
C VAL A 62 2.97 -8.54 9.60
N LEU A 63 3.29 -7.89 10.71
CA LEU A 63 4.36 -8.27 11.62
C LEU A 63 3.81 -8.27 13.05
N GLY A 64 4.00 -9.35 13.79
CA GLY A 64 3.45 -9.51 15.14
C GLY A 64 1.91 -9.42 15.20
N GLY A 65 1.22 -9.85 14.13
CA GLY A 65 -0.24 -9.86 14.02
C GLY A 65 -0.87 -8.52 13.65
N ALA A 66 -0.06 -7.48 13.35
CA ALA A 66 -0.55 -6.16 12.98
C ALA A 66 0.04 -5.69 11.65
N VAL A 67 -0.74 -4.92 10.89
CA VAL A 67 -0.26 -4.28 9.65
C VAL A 67 0.88 -3.32 9.97
N HIS A 68 2.04 -3.57 9.39
CA HIS A 68 3.22 -2.74 9.48
C HIS A 68 3.20 -1.69 8.37
N ARG A 69 2.91 -0.43 8.73
CA ARG A 69 2.82 0.71 7.79
C ARG A 69 4.15 1.43 7.57
N GLY A 70 5.12 1.24 8.48
CA GLY A 70 6.34 2.04 8.53
C GLY A 70 6.09 3.47 9.02
N GLU A 71 7.18 4.18 9.36
CA GLU A 71 7.14 5.53 9.96
C GLU A 71 6.35 6.55 9.14
N ARG A 72 6.42 6.43 7.81
CA ARG A 72 5.77 7.35 6.86
C ARG A 72 4.70 6.68 6.01
N THR A 73 4.07 5.63 6.53
CA THR A 73 3.02 4.84 5.85
C THR A 73 3.41 4.24 4.49
N GLY A 74 4.72 4.17 4.19
CA GLY A 74 5.28 3.70 2.92
C GLY A 74 5.91 2.30 3.00
N ALA A 75 5.70 1.54 4.07
CA ALA A 75 6.14 0.15 4.09
C ALA A 75 5.40 -0.65 3.00
N GLY A 76 6.11 -1.57 2.35
CA GLY A 76 5.53 -2.41 1.30
C GLY A 76 5.44 -1.76 -0.08
N GLU A 77 6.15 -0.65 -0.35
CA GLU A 77 6.42 -0.15 -1.71
C GLU A 77 7.39 -1.10 -2.46
N PHE A 78 6.97 -2.36 -2.62
CA PHE A 78 7.80 -3.47 -3.07
C PHE A 78 8.12 -3.38 -4.56
N GLY A 79 7.17 -2.92 -5.38
CA GLY A 79 7.40 -2.68 -6.81
C GLY A 79 8.49 -1.65 -7.10
N HIS A 80 8.81 -0.78 -6.14
CA HIS A 80 9.81 0.28 -6.31
C HIS A 80 11.18 -0.04 -5.68
N GLN A 81 11.39 -1.27 -5.22
CA GLN A 81 12.72 -1.72 -4.79
C GLN A 81 13.63 -1.90 -6.00
N THR A 82 14.84 -1.34 -5.97
CA THR A 82 15.83 -1.53 -7.04
C THR A 82 16.39 -2.94 -6.99
N VAL A 83 16.12 -3.73 -8.03
CA VAL A 83 16.63 -5.10 -8.21
C VAL A 83 17.67 -5.19 -9.32
N GLN A 84 17.74 -4.20 -10.21
CA GLN A 84 18.71 -4.15 -11.31
C GLN A 84 19.29 -2.73 -11.47
N LEU A 85 20.52 -2.49 -11.01
CA LEU A 85 21.11 -1.14 -10.93
C LEU A 85 21.17 -0.40 -12.27
N ASP A 86 21.35 -1.12 -13.38
CA ASP A 86 21.41 -0.61 -14.75
C ASP A 86 20.08 -0.78 -15.52
N GLY A 87 19.00 -1.12 -14.82
CA GLY A 87 17.70 -1.45 -15.41
C GLY A 87 16.92 -0.26 -15.98
N LEU A 88 15.65 -0.49 -16.31
CA LEU A 88 14.75 0.49 -16.91
C LEU A 88 14.44 1.66 -15.96
N ARG A 89 14.05 2.81 -16.52
CA ARG A 89 13.54 3.94 -15.72
C ARG A 89 12.13 3.59 -15.23
N CYS A 90 11.89 3.70 -13.92
CA CYS A 90 10.57 3.48 -13.35
C CYS A 90 9.76 4.78 -13.34
N GLY A 91 8.43 4.67 -13.44
CA GLY A 91 7.51 5.80 -13.32
C GLY A 91 7.59 6.54 -11.97
N CYS A 92 8.11 5.89 -10.92
CA CYS A 92 8.36 6.51 -9.62
C CYS A 92 9.52 7.52 -9.61
N GLY A 93 10.33 7.56 -10.69
CA GLY A 93 11.52 8.39 -10.81
C GLY A 93 12.85 7.66 -10.56
N GLY A 94 12.79 6.43 -10.04
CA GLY A 94 13.94 5.56 -9.84
C GLY A 94 14.42 4.82 -11.11
N ARG A 95 15.38 3.91 -10.93
CA ARG A 95 15.88 3.00 -11.98
C ARG A 95 15.94 1.57 -11.45
N GLY A 96 15.60 0.61 -12.29
CA GLY A 96 15.75 -0.80 -11.99
C GLY A 96 14.79 -1.32 -10.93
N CYS A 97 13.67 -0.63 -10.74
CA CYS A 97 12.63 -1.07 -9.84
C CYS A 97 12.03 -2.39 -10.34
N LEU A 98 11.54 -3.22 -9.42
CA LEU A 98 10.94 -4.51 -9.77
C LEU A 98 9.71 -4.40 -10.69
N GLU A 99 8.98 -3.28 -10.62
CA GLU A 99 7.82 -2.95 -11.48
C GLU A 99 8.20 -2.18 -12.77
N ALA A 100 9.48 -1.81 -12.95
CA ALA A 100 9.90 -0.88 -14.02
C ALA A 100 9.66 -1.39 -15.45
#